data_AF-A0A6H5GA74-F1
#
_entry.id   AF-A0A6H5GA74-F1
#
_cell.length_a   1.000
_cell.length_b   1.000
_cell.length_c   1.000
_cell.angle_alpha   90.00
_cell.angle_beta   90.00
_cell.angle_gamma   90.00
#
_symmetry.space_group_name_H-M   'P 1'
#
loop_
_entity.id
_entity.type
_entity.pdbx_description
1 polymer ?
#
loop_
_entity_poly.entity_id
_entity_poly.type
_entity_poly.pdbx_seq_one_letter_code
_entity_poly.pdbx_strand_id
1 'polypeptide(L)'
;MSDDAATSGGDDGESTILLSEFIRQEDQLEEDANAVLGPSDHENCSYDKGYVPRQALYSCKTCAKDSVPAGVCLACCLHCHEGHDLVELYTKRFFRCDCGNKKFGGVKCTLAEFKDAENEKNAYNQNFQGLYCTCQRPYPDPENDNEDDIMLQCTVCEDWFHTEEMYSRLNVYWIIDENDTITAYQSKATKLEQPDEQSIIMNVISGMDRVAQVEAISSYNDLKSGLKNFLDKFATSKKVIRREDISEFFSEMRAKKRQKLDNVPPYMCR
;
A
#
# COMPACT_ATOMS: atom_id res chain seq x y z
N MET A 1 44.44 -44.83 -2.32
CA MET A 1 44.77 -44.51 -3.72
C MET A 1 43.75 -45.24 -4.56
N SER A 2 42.73 -44.65 -5.17
CA SER A 2 42.25 -43.28 -5.37
C SER A 2 40.84 -43.50 -5.95
N ASP A 3 39.76 -43.06 -5.32
CA ASP A 3 39.05 -41.78 -5.50
C ASP A 3 37.67 -42.02 -6.17
N ASP A 4 36.64 -41.65 -5.40
CA ASP A 4 35.34 -41.04 -5.73
C ASP A 4 34.44 -41.56 -6.87
N ALA A 5 33.22 -41.96 -6.47
CA ALA A 5 31.98 -41.30 -6.94
C ALA A 5 30.77 -41.75 -6.10
N ALA A 6 30.38 -40.93 -5.13
CA ALA A 6 29.03 -40.88 -4.60
C ALA A 6 28.24 -39.87 -5.43
N THR A 7 27.15 -40.29 -6.08
CA THR A 7 26.11 -39.36 -6.55
C THR A 7 24.73 -39.98 -6.36
N SER A 8 24.10 -39.46 -5.30
CA SER A 8 22.68 -39.22 -5.06
C SER A 8 21.65 -39.69 -6.11
N GLY A 9 20.61 -40.34 -5.59
CA GLY A 9 19.39 -40.67 -6.32
C GLY A 9 18.66 -39.47 -6.91
N GLY A 10 18.21 -39.63 -8.15
CA GLY A 10 17.04 -38.94 -8.69
C GLY A 10 15.83 -39.79 -8.34
N ASP A 11 15.08 -39.35 -7.34
CA ASP A 11 13.68 -39.71 -7.18
C ASP A 11 12.93 -38.84 -8.18
N ASP A 12 12.65 -39.40 -9.35
CA ASP A 12 11.79 -38.82 -10.36
C ASP A 12 10.35 -38.96 -9.85
N GLY A 13 10.02 -38.20 -8.80
CA GLY A 13 8.73 -38.23 -8.14
C GLY A 13 7.64 -37.78 -9.12
N GLU A 14 6.88 -38.73 -9.65
CA GLU A 14 5.53 -38.48 -10.14
C GLU A 14 4.75 -37.77 -9.02
N SER A 15 4.61 -36.45 -9.14
CA SER A 15 3.81 -35.64 -8.23
C SER A 15 2.36 -36.11 -8.33
N THR A 16 1.94 -36.95 -7.39
CA THR A 16 0.57 -37.43 -7.29
C THR A 16 -0.26 -36.39 -6.56
N ILE A 17 -1.06 -35.64 -7.32
CA ILE A 17 -2.00 -34.64 -6.78
C ILE A 17 -3.30 -35.35 -6.42
N LEU A 18 -3.85 -35.07 -5.23
CA LEU A 18 -5.15 -35.60 -4.84
C LEU A 18 -6.25 -34.95 -5.69
N LEU A 19 -7.27 -35.71 -6.10
CA LEU A 19 -8.40 -35.14 -6.86
C LEU A 19 -9.06 -33.95 -6.13
N SER A 20 -9.13 -33.98 -4.80
CA SER A 20 -9.64 -32.84 -4.03
C SER A 20 -8.75 -31.60 -4.11
N GLU A 21 -7.45 -31.78 -4.24
CA GLU A 21 -6.50 -30.67 -4.38
C GLU A 21 -6.55 -30.11 -5.80
N PHE A 22 -6.68 -30.98 -6.81
CA PHE A 22 -6.92 -30.57 -8.19
C PHE A 22 -8.20 -29.74 -8.32
N ILE A 23 -9.31 -30.18 -7.71
CA ILE A 23 -10.57 -29.40 -7.73
C ILE A 23 -10.38 -28.03 -7.08
N ARG A 24 -9.76 -27.95 -5.90
CA ARG A 24 -9.50 -26.65 -5.24
C ARG A 24 -8.62 -25.73 -6.08
N GLN A 25 -7.62 -26.30 -6.76
CA GLN A 25 -6.73 -25.55 -7.62
C GLN A 25 -7.48 -24.99 -8.83
N GLU A 26 -8.32 -25.79 -9.48
CA GLU A 26 -9.17 -25.33 -10.59
C GLU A 26 -10.17 -24.26 -10.13
N ASP A 27 -10.83 -24.47 -9.00
CA ASP A 27 -11.76 -23.50 -8.41
C ASP A 27 -11.05 -22.16 -8.13
N GLN A 28 -9.83 -22.21 -7.56
CA GLN A 28 -9.03 -21.01 -7.31
C GLN A 28 -8.62 -20.30 -8.61
N LEU A 29 -8.20 -21.05 -9.62
CA LEU A 29 -7.86 -20.50 -10.94
C LEU A 29 -9.07 -19.84 -11.59
N GLU A 30 -10.26 -20.43 -11.45
CA GLU A 30 -11.50 -19.86 -11.95
C GLU A 30 -11.89 -18.57 -11.20
N GLU A 31 -11.75 -18.54 -9.88
CA GLU A 31 -11.97 -17.34 -9.06
C GLU A 31 -11.01 -16.20 -9.44
N ASP A 32 -9.71 -16.51 -9.59
CA ASP A 32 -8.69 -15.54 -9.98
C ASP A 32 -8.95 -14.99 -11.39
N ALA A 33 -9.29 -15.88 -12.34
CA ALA A 33 -9.65 -15.47 -13.70
C ALA A 33 -10.90 -14.58 -13.71
N ASN A 34 -11.93 -14.93 -12.93
CA ASN A 34 -13.15 -14.13 -12.81
C ASN A 34 -12.89 -12.76 -12.15
N ALA A 35 -11.93 -12.67 -11.21
CA ALA A 35 -11.55 -11.41 -10.59
C ALA A 35 -10.95 -10.42 -11.60
N VAL A 36 -10.15 -10.92 -12.55
CA VAL A 36 -9.47 -10.09 -13.56
C VAL A 36 -10.35 -9.84 -14.78
N LEU A 37 -10.95 -10.90 -15.33
CA LEU A 37 -11.64 -10.87 -16.62
C LEU A 37 -13.15 -10.67 -16.49
N GLY A 38 -13.72 -10.81 -15.29
CA GLY A 38 -15.16 -10.83 -15.08
C GLY A 38 -15.84 -11.95 -15.89
N PRO A 39 -17.14 -11.81 -16.22
CA PRO A 39 -17.89 -12.83 -16.97
C PRO A 39 -17.60 -12.78 -18.48
N SER A 40 -16.32 -12.70 -18.85
CA SER A 40 -15.89 -12.60 -20.24
C SER A 40 -15.86 -13.96 -20.92
N ASP A 41 -16.22 -13.96 -22.20
CA ASP A 41 -16.22 -15.14 -23.05
C ASP A 41 -14.97 -15.10 -23.95
N HIS A 42 -14.20 -16.18 -23.97
CA HIS A 42 -12.95 -16.27 -24.73
C HIS A 42 -13.16 -16.89 -26.12
N GLU A 43 -14.32 -17.48 -26.40
CA GLU A 43 -14.63 -18.12 -27.68
C GLU A 43 -15.54 -17.25 -28.54
N ASN A 44 -16.53 -16.58 -27.92
CA ASN A 44 -17.57 -15.85 -28.64
C ASN A 44 -17.44 -14.34 -28.46
N CYS A 45 -17.51 -13.60 -29.56
CA CYS A 45 -17.54 -12.14 -29.50
C CYS A 45 -18.75 -11.65 -28.69
N SER A 46 -18.52 -10.72 -27.76
CA SER A 46 -19.60 -10.19 -26.92
C SER A 46 -20.56 -9.24 -27.66
N TYR A 47 -20.30 -8.91 -28.92
CA TYR A 47 -21.09 -7.93 -29.67
C TYR A 47 -22.59 -8.27 -29.73
N ASP A 48 -22.93 -9.54 -29.99
CA ASP A 48 -24.32 -9.98 -30.10
C ASP A 48 -25.03 -10.06 -28.74
N LYS A 49 -24.27 -10.07 -27.64
CA LYS A 49 -24.79 -9.93 -26.27
C LYS A 49 -25.21 -8.47 -25.96
N GLY A 50 -24.96 -7.53 -26.87
CA GLY A 50 -25.31 -6.13 -26.72
C GLY A 50 -24.40 -5.38 -25.74
N TYR A 51 -24.98 -4.51 -24.93
CA TYR A 51 -24.27 -3.77 -23.88
C TYR A 51 -24.27 -4.60 -22.60
N VAL A 52 -23.24 -5.42 -22.42
CA VAL A 52 -23.14 -6.33 -21.27
C VAL A 52 -22.85 -5.55 -19.98
N PRO A 53 -23.36 -6.01 -18.81
CA PRO A 53 -23.17 -5.30 -17.55
C PRO A 53 -21.70 -5.10 -17.17
N ARG A 54 -20.84 -6.07 -17.47
CA ARG A 54 -19.39 -6.03 -17.21
C ARG A 54 -18.67 -7.02 -18.12
N GLN A 55 -17.53 -6.62 -18.69
CA GLN A 55 -16.61 -7.50 -19.44
C GLN A 55 -15.20 -6.92 -19.47
N ALA A 56 -14.19 -7.77 -19.63
CA ALA A 56 -12.82 -7.38 -19.93
C ALA A 56 -12.73 -6.77 -21.34
N LEU A 57 -12.02 -5.65 -21.45
CA LEU A 57 -11.81 -4.94 -22.70
C LEU A 57 -10.33 -4.69 -22.95
N TYR A 58 -10.02 -4.59 -24.23
CA TYR A 58 -8.69 -4.28 -24.72
C TYR A 58 -8.78 -3.18 -25.77
N SER A 59 -7.82 -2.25 -25.79
CA SER A 59 -7.66 -1.27 -26.86
C SER A 59 -6.49 -1.68 -27.74
N CYS A 60 -6.69 -1.79 -29.05
CA CYS A 60 -5.65 -2.22 -29.98
C CYS A 60 -4.94 -1.01 -30.60
N LYS A 61 -3.72 -0.71 -30.16
CA LYS A 61 -2.89 0.39 -30.69
C LYS A 61 -2.50 0.17 -32.14
N THR A 62 -2.31 -1.08 -32.57
CA THR A 62 -2.02 -1.42 -33.96
C THR A 62 -3.19 -1.09 -34.91
N CYS A 63 -4.43 -1.29 -34.46
CA CYS A 63 -5.63 -1.08 -35.28
C CYS A 63 -6.27 0.30 -35.11
N ALA A 64 -6.04 0.99 -33.99
CA ALA A 64 -6.57 2.32 -33.70
C ALA A 64 -5.88 3.42 -34.55
N LYS A 65 -6.12 3.38 -35.86
CA LYS A 65 -5.70 4.45 -36.78
C LYS A 65 -6.46 5.74 -36.42
N ASP A 66 -5.80 6.88 -36.61
CA ASP A 66 -6.34 8.22 -36.34
C ASP A 66 -6.70 8.52 -34.87
N SER A 67 -6.13 7.77 -33.92
CA SER A 67 -6.38 7.94 -32.47
C SER A 67 -7.85 7.84 -32.07
N VAL A 68 -8.68 7.17 -32.87
CA VAL A 68 -10.09 6.91 -32.54
C VAL A 68 -10.15 5.83 -31.47
N PRO A 69 -10.70 6.10 -30.28
CA PRO A 69 -10.76 5.10 -29.22
C PRO A 69 -11.75 3.98 -29.58
N ALA A 70 -11.31 2.73 -29.41
CA ALA A 70 -12.09 1.53 -29.68
C ALA A 70 -11.75 0.46 -28.63
N GLY A 71 -12.76 -0.32 -28.23
CA GLY A 71 -12.59 -1.43 -27.28
C GLY A 71 -13.00 -2.76 -27.89
N VAL A 72 -12.19 -3.81 -27.72
CA VAL A 72 -12.48 -5.17 -28.15
C VAL A 72 -12.62 -6.10 -26.94
N CYS A 73 -13.50 -7.10 -27.03
CA CYS A 73 -13.70 -8.08 -25.97
C CYS A 73 -12.59 -9.14 -25.94
N LEU A 74 -12.54 -9.93 -24.87
CA LEU A 74 -11.58 -11.03 -24.69
C LEU A 74 -11.50 -11.97 -25.90
N ALA A 75 -12.61 -12.52 -26.40
CA ALA A 75 -12.57 -13.38 -27.58
C ALA A 75 -11.94 -12.70 -28.81
N CYS A 76 -12.23 -11.42 -29.06
CA CYS A 76 -11.62 -10.70 -30.20
C CYS A 76 -10.15 -10.40 -29.97
N CYS A 77 -9.73 -10.15 -28.72
CA CYS A 77 -8.33 -10.04 -28.36
C CYS A 77 -7.56 -11.29 -28.79
N LEU A 78 -8.09 -12.47 -28.48
CA LEU A 78 -7.45 -13.76 -28.76
C LEU A 78 -7.54 -14.17 -30.24
N HIS A 79 -8.67 -13.95 -30.91
CA HIS A 79 -8.93 -14.52 -32.24
C HIS A 79 -8.84 -13.53 -33.41
N CYS A 80 -8.84 -12.22 -33.13
CA CYS A 80 -8.77 -11.18 -34.17
C CYS A 80 -7.56 -10.24 -34.01
N HIS A 81 -7.04 -10.09 -32.79
CA HIS A 81 -5.97 -9.16 -32.47
C HIS A 81 -4.74 -9.84 -31.86
N GLU A 82 -4.59 -11.15 -32.08
CA GLU A 82 -3.40 -11.90 -31.68
C GLU A 82 -2.14 -11.29 -32.34
N GLY A 83 -1.10 -11.05 -31.55
CA GLY A 83 0.16 -10.46 -32.02
C GLY A 83 0.11 -8.96 -32.30
N HIS A 84 -0.99 -8.26 -32.00
CA HIS A 84 -1.05 -6.81 -32.03
C HIS A 84 -0.61 -6.17 -30.71
N ASP A 85 -0.25 -4.88 -30.76
CA ASP A 85 -0.04 -4.06 -29.56
C ASP A 85 -1.39 -3.72 -28.93
N LEU A 86 -1.65 -4.31 -27.76
CA LEU A 86 -2.92 -4.24 -27.03
C LEU A 86 -2.68 -3.62 -25.66
N VAL A 87 -3.55 -2.68 -25.30
CA VAL A 87 -3.67 -2.14 -23.95
C VAL A 87 -4.80 -2.87 -23.24
N GLU A 88 -4.50 -3.51 -22.12
CA GLU A 88 -5.51 -4.07 -21.23
C GLU A 88 -6.22 -2.96 -20.46
N LEU A 89 -7.56 -2.94 -20.55
CA LEU A 89 -8.40 -1.96 -19.86
C LEU A 89 -9.09 -2.54 -18.63
N TYR A 90 -8.82 -3.82 -18.35
CA TYR A 90 -9.55 -4.65 -17.40
C TYR A 90 -11.05 -4.63 -17.68
N THR A 91 -11.86 -4.87 -16.65
CA THR A 91 -13.31 -4.83 -16.81
C THR A 91 -13.89 -3.42 -16.91
N LYS A 92 -14.82 -3.23 -17.84
CA LYS A 92 -15.68 -2.03 -17.99
C LYS A 92 -17.16 -2.44 -18.03
N ARG A 93 -18.05 -1.50 -17.75
CA ARG A 93 -19.50 -1.71 -17.68
C ARG A 93 -20.21 -1.18 -18.92
N PHE A 94 -21.33 -1.81 -19.25
CA PHE A 94 -22.26 -1.36 -20.30
C PHE A 94 -21.56 -1.02 -21.63
N PHE A 95 -20.68 -1.92 -22.08
CA PHE A 95 -19.87 -1.73 -23.29
C PHE A 95 -20.19 -2.83 -24.30
N ARG A 96 -20.16 -2.50 -25.59
CA ARG A 96 -20.34 -3.43 -26.71
C ARG A 96 -19.09 -3.47 -27.58
N CYS A 97 -18.61 -4.66 -27.92
CA CYS A 97 -17.34 -4.86 -28.63
C CYS A 97 -17.29 -4.10 -29.98
N ASP A 98 -16.26 -3.30 -30.21
CA ASP A 98 -16.07 -2.52 -31.44
C ASP A 98 -15.37 -3.31 -32.56
N CYS A 99 -14.77 -4.47 -32.27
CA CYS A 99 -13.97 -5.23 -33.25
C CYS A 99 -14.73 -5.39 -34.57
N GLY A 100 -14.12 -4.96 -35.68
CA GLY A 100 -14.70 -5.13 -37.02
C GLY A 100 -15.69 -4.06 -37.47
N ASN A 101 -15.99 -3.06 -36.63
CA ASN A 101 -16.81 -1.91 -37.02
C ASN A 101 -15.99 -0.87 -37.81
N LYS A 102 -16.57 0.31 -38.09
CA LYS A 102 -15.92 1.32 -38.95
C LYS A 102 -14.59 1.84 -38.38
N LYS A 103 -14.34 1.68 -37.08
CA LYS A 103 -13.10 2.10 -36.40
C LYS A 103 -11.89 1.24 -36.76
N PHE A 104 -12.08 0.07 -37.39
CA PHE A 104 -11.02 -0.89 -37.72
C PHE A 104 -10.64 -0.88 -39.21
N GLY A 105 -10.84 0.24 -39.91
CA GLY A 105 -10.33 0.43 -41.28
C GLY A 105 -10.82 -0.60 -42.31
N GLY A 106 -12.01 -1.17 -42.09
CA GLY A 106 -12.62 -2.17 -42.97
C GLY A 106 -12.26 -3.62 -42.68
N VAL A 107 -11.31 -3.90 -41.76
CA VAL A 107 -11.05 -5.25 -41.26
C VAL A 107 -12.30 -5.73 -40.51
N LYS A 108 -12.79 -6.93 -40.84
CA LYS A 108 -13.99 -7.52 -40.22
C LYS A 108 -13.61 -8.41 -39.04
N CYS A 109 -14.54 -8.52 -38.08
CA CYS A 109 -14.41 -9.45 -36.97
C CYS A 109 -14.61 -10.88 -37.49
N THR A 110 -13.75 -11.82 -37.08
CA THR A 110 -13.85 -13.23 -37.47
C THR A 110 -14.95 -13.97 -36.73
N LEU A 111 -15.37 -13.46 -35.57
CA LEU A 111 -16.31 -14.10 -34.66
C LEU A 111 -17.74 -13.56 -34.76
N ALA A 112 -17.96 -12.38 -35.34
CA ALA A 112 -19.28 -11.78 -35.53
C ALA A 112 -19.32 -10.96 -36.82
N GLU A 113 -20.06 -11.45 -37.80
CA GLU A 113 -20.07 -10.97 -39.19
C GLU A 113 -20.77 -9.62 -39.36
N PHE A 114 -21.93 -9.46 -38.71
CA PHE A 114 -22.81 -8.30 -38.91
C PHE A 114 -22.77 -7.37 -37.70
N LYS A 115 -22.12 -6.21 -37.88
CA LYS A 115 -22.03 -5.17 -36.86
C LYS A 115 -22.47 -3.81 -37.39
N ASP A 116 -23.04 -3.03 -36.48
CA ASP A 116 -23.35 -1.62 -36.68
C ASP A 116 -22.03 -0.87 -36.93
N ALA A 117 -22.13 0.24 -37.66
CA ALA A 117 -20.94 1.02 -37.99
C ALA A 117 -20.25 1.58 -36.73
N GLU A 118 -21.04 1.93 -35.70
CA GLU A 118 -20.60 2.41 -34.39
C GLU A 118 -21.53 1.92 -33.27
N ASN A 119 -20.98 1.87 -32.06
CA ASN A 119 -21.71 1.61 -30.83
C ASN A 119 -21.92 2.92 -30.06
N GLU A 120 -23.05 3.61 -30.30
CA GLU A 120 -23.30 4.97 -29.81
C GLU A 120 -23.33 5.11 -28.27
N LYS A 121 -23.59 4.03 -27.52
CA LYS A 121 -23.65 4.08 -26.05
C LYS A 121 -22.33 3.69 -25.38
N ASN A 122 -21.30 3.34 -26.15
CA ASN A 122 -19.98 3.07 -25.58
C ASN A 122 -19.38 4.37 -25.04
N ALA A 123 -18.84 4.32 -23.83
CA ALA A 123 -18.08 5.40 -23.22
C ALA A 123 -16.57 5.14 -23.39
N TYR A 124 -15.83 6.18 -23.75
CA TYR A 124 -14.39 6.12 -23.96
C TYR A 124 -13.70 7.21 -23.14
N ASN A 125 -12.78 6.81 -22.27
CA ASN A 125 -11.92 7.71 -21.51
C ASN A 125 -10.46 7.61 -22.02
N GLN A 126 -9.53 8.26 -21.32
CA GLN A 126 -8.11 8.24 -21.67
C GLN A 126 -7.45 6.84 -21.66
N ASN A 127 -8.01 5.87 -20.92
CA ASN A 127 -7.42 4.52 -20.82
C ASN A 127 -7.39 3.83 -22.18
N PHE A 128 -8.32 4.16 -23.09
CA PHE A 128 -8.34 3.61 -24.45
C PHE A 128 -7.13 4.05 -25.29
N GLN A 129 -6.38 5.05 -24.85
CA GLN A 129 -5.11 5.49 -25.44
C GLN A 129 -3.90 4.92 -24.68
N GLY A 130 -4.14 4.13 -23.64
CA GLY A 130 -3.12 3.65 -22.72
C GLY A 130 -2.60 4.74 -21.78
N LEU A 131 -3.41 5.77 -21.48
CA LEU A 131 -3.09 6.83 -20.53
C LEU A 131 -4.00 6.74 -19.30
N TYR A 132 -3.43 7.01 -18.13
CA TYR A 132 -4.07 6.77 -16.86
C TYR A 132 -3.85 7.95 -15.90
N CYS A 133 -4.77 8.07 -14.94
CA CYS A 133 -4.76 9.07 -13.88
C CYS A 133 -4.76 10.52 -14.43
N THR A 134 -4.78 11.50 -13.54
CA THR A 134 -4.62 12.91 -13.93
C THR A 134 -3.21 13.24 -14.43
N CYS A 135 -2.23 12.38 -14.18
CA CYS A 135 -0.85 12.56 -14.65
C CYS A 135 -0.66 12.16 -16.12
N GLN A 136 -1.63 11.49 -16.77
CA GLN A 136 -1.57 11.08 -18.18
C GLN A 136 -0.35 10.21 -18.48
N ARG A 137 0.07 9.37 -17.53
CA ARG A 137 1.17 8.43 -17.72
C ARG A 137 0.68 7.09 -18.27
N PRO A 138 1.51 6.36 -19.01
CA PRO A 138 1.15 5.03 -19.49
C PRO A 138 1.09 4.00 -18.36
N TYR A 139 0.42 2.88 -18.61
CA TYR A 139 0.45 1.71 -17.71
C TYR A 139 0.90 0.45 -18.48
N PRO A 140 1.85 -0.34 -17.95
CA PRO A 140 2.68 -0.01 -16.77
C PRO A 140 3.55 1.23 -17.01
N ASP A 141 3.72 2.08 -15.99
CA ASP A 141 4.52 3.31 -16.08
C ASP A 141 6.01 2.96 -16.00
N PRO A 142 6.80 3.13 -17.08
CA PRO A 142 8.22 2.75 -17.08
C PRO A 142 9.07 3.63 -16.16
N GLU A 143 8.57 4.79 -15.74
CA GLU A 143 9.25 5.70 -14.81
C GLU A 143 8.83 5.49 -13.35
N ASN A 144 7.83 4.62 -13.10
CA ASN A 144 7.39 4.30 -11.75
C ASN A 144 8.13 3.06 -11.24
N ASP A 145 9.01 3.26 -10.28
CA ASP A 145 9.77 2.22 -9.58
C ASP A 145 9.06 1.74 -8.29
N ASN A 146 7.89 2.30 -7.97
CA ASN A 146 7.09 1.86 -6.84
C ASN A 146 6.24 0.64 -7.22
N GLU A 147 6.75 -0.55 -6.89
CA GLU A 147 6.04 -1.83 -7.08
C GLU A 147 4.73 -1.91 -6.26
N ASP A 148 4.59 -1.09 -5.22
CA ASP A 148 3.42 -1.03 -4.35
C ASP A 148 2.39 0.03 -4.78
N ASP A 149 2.56 0.70 -5.92
CA ASP A 149 1.60 1.71 -6.39
C ASP A 149 0.29 1.07 -6.84
N ILE A 150 -0.76 1.26 -6.03
CA ILE A 150 -2.09 0.71 -6.27
C ILE A 150 -2.86 1.63 -7.21
N MET A 151 -3.52 1.04 -8.21
CA MET A 151 -4.45 1.73 -9.11
C MET A 151 -5.90 1.52 -8.68
N LEU A 152 -6.69 2.60 -8.63
CA LEU A 152 -8.12 2.56 -8.33
C LEU A 152 -8.96 2.90 -9.55
N GLN A 153 -9.91 2.05 -9.90
CA GLN A 153 -10.90 2.34 -10.94
C GLN A 153 -12.08 3.13 -10.35
N CYS A 154 -12.35 4.31 -10.90
CA CYS A 154 -13.50 5.10 -10.50
C CYS A 154 -14.82 4.44 -10.95
N THR A 155 -15.78 4.30 -10.04
CA THR A 155 -17.08 3.70 -10.35
C THR A 155 -17.95 4.55 -11.30
N VAL A 156 -17.65 5.84 -11.44
CA VAL A 156 -18.45 6.77 -12.27
C VAL A 156 -17.91 6.85 -13.70
N CYS A 157 -16.64 7.24 -13.86
CA CYS A 157 -16.04 7.44 -15.17
C CYS A 157 -15.23 6.23 -15.68
N GLU A 158 -15.10 5.19 -14.87
CA GLU A 158 -14.28 4.01 -15.14
C GLU A 158 -12.83 4.34 -15.50
N ASP A 159 -12.35 5.53 -15.14
CA ASP A 159 -10.94 5.89 -15.28
C ASP A 159 -10.15 5.32 -14.11
N TRP A 160 -8.87 5.11 -14.33
CA TRP A 160 -7.94 4.47 -13.40
C TRP A 160 -6.98 5.52 -12.86
N PHE A 161 -6.81 5.57 -11.55
CA PHE A 161 -6.01 6.60 -10.87
C PHE A 161 -4.96 5.96 -9.97
N HIS A 162 -3.73 6.48 -10.01
CA HIS A 162 -2.73 6.21 -8.97
C HIS A 162 -3.29 6.67 -7.63
N THR A 163 -3.27 5.77 -6.65
CA THR A 163 -3.90 6.00 -5.34
C THR A 163 -3.27 7.19 -4.62
N GLU A 164 -1.93 7.23 -4.59
CA GLU A 164 -1.18 8.31 -3.93
C GLU A 164 -1.42 9.67 -4.58
N GLU A 165 -1.35 9.76 -5.91
CA GLU A 165 -1.58 11.01 -6.65
C GLU A 165 -3.01 11.52 -6.43
N MET A 166 -4.01 10.64 -6.47
CA MET A 166 -5.40 11.01 -6.26
C MET A 166 -5.62 11.59 -4.85
N TYR A 167 -5.16 10.89 -3.80
CA TYR A 167 -5.33 11.35 -2.43
C TYR A 167 -4.49 12.59 -2.11
N SER A 168 -3.28 12.69 -2.65
CA SER A 168 -2.43 13.88 -2.52
C SER A 168 -3.09 15.12 -3.12
N ARG A 169 -3.61 15.01 -4.35
CA ARG A 169 -4.31 16.12 -5.03
C ARG A 169 -5.56 16.59 -4.30
N LEU A 170 -6.30 15.67 -3.69
CA LEU A 170 -7.48 15.97 -2.89
C LEU A 170 -7.13 16.47 -1.48
N ASN A 171 -5.84 16.53 -1.12
CA ASN A 171 -5.34 16.90 0.20
C ASN A 171 -5.90 16.00 1.32
N VAL A 172 -6.01 14.71 1.03
CA VAL A 172 -6.52 13.67 1.94
C VAL A 172 -5.59 12.46 2.01
N TYR A 173 -4.30 12.65 1.73
CA TYR A 173 -3.27 11.60 1.78
C TYR A 173 -3.21 10.87 3.14
N TRP A 174 -3.58 11.53 4.23
CA TRP A 174 -3.67 10.92 5.57
C TRP A 174 -4.63 9.71 5.64
N ILE A 175 -5.59 9.57 4.72
CA ILE A 175 -6.54 8.43 4.70
C ILE A 175 -5.82 7.08 4.54
N ILE A 176 -4.68 7.06 3.83
CA ILE A 176 -3.90 5.83 3.61
C ILE A 176 -2.78 5.64 4.63
N ASP A 177 -2.64 6.53 5.62
CA ASP A 177 -1.68 6.34 6.70
C ASP A 177 -2.20 5.29 7.68
N GLU A 178 -1.60 4.10 7.67
CA GLU A 178 -1.94 3.01 8.58
C GLU A 178 -1.76 3.41 10.07
N ASN A 179 -0.92 4.41 10.35
CA ASN A 179 -0.70 4.93 11.71
C ASN A 179 -1.76 5.92 12.18
N ASP A 180 -2.63 6.39 11.27
CA ASP A 180 -3.79 7.27 11.51
C ASP A 180 -5.11 6.47 11.54
N THR A 181 -5.03 5.21 11.96
CA THR A 181 -6.21 4.35 12.16
C THR A 181 -6.60 4.29 13.64
N ILE A 182 -7.89 4.07 13.93
CA ILE A 182 -8.37 3.82 15.31
C ILE A 182 -7.61 2.65 15.93
N THR A 183 -7.35 1.59 15.16
CA THR A 183 -6.59 0.41 15.60
C THR A 183 -5.15 0.79 15.99
N ALA A 184 -4.48 1.65 15.22
CA ALA A 184 -3.16 2.15 15.56
C ALA A 184 -3.18 2.99 16.85
N TYR A 185 -4.18 3.85 17.03
CA TYR A 185 -4.37 4.62 18.27
C TYR A 185 -4.62 3.73 19.49
N GLN A 186 -5.50 2.74 19.36
CA GLN A 186 -5.77 1.77 20.42
C GLN A 186 -4.52 0.98 20.79
N SER A 187 -3.76 0.51 19.80
CA SER A 187 -2.51 -0.22 20.02
C SER A 187 -1.46 0.65 20.73
N LYS A 188 -1.37 1.95 20.41
CA LYS A 188 -0.52 2.90 21.13
C LYS A 188 -1.00 3.10 22.57
N ALA A 189 -2.30 3.20 22.81
CA ALA A 189 -2.88 3.34 24.15
C ALA A 189 -2.62 2.10 25.02
N THR A 190 -2.82 0.89 24.50
CA THR A 190 -2.54 -0.36 25.23
C THR A 190 -1.05 -0.53 25.55
N LYS A 191 -0.15 -0.05 24.69
CA LYS A 191 1.29 0.00 25.01
C LYS A 191 1.61 0.94 26.18
N LEU A 192 0.81 1.99 26.40
CA LEU A 192 0.92 2.89 27.56
C LEU A 192 0.29 2.31 28.84
N GLU A 193 -0.65 1.37 28.72
CA GLU A 193 -1.29 0.68 29.85
C GLU A 193 -0.46 -0.51 30.37
N GLN A 194 0.52 -1.00 29.61
CA GLN A 194 1.56 -1.83 30.21
C GLN A 194 2.33 -0.97 31.21
N PRO A 195 2.58 -1.45 32.43
CA PRO A 195 3.22 -0.62 33.44
C PRO A 195 4.66 -0.34 32.99
N ASP A 196 4.87 0.81 32.36
CA ASP A 196 6.20 1.34 32.14
C ASP A 196 6.79 1.73 33.50
N GLU A 197 8.12 1.84 33.62
CA GLU A 197 8.77 2.26 34.87
C GLU A 197 8.17 3.57 35.43
N GLN A 198 7.63 4.42 34.56
CA GLN A 198 6.96 5.68 34.89
C GLN A 198 5.67 5.45 35.70
N SER A 199 4.85 4.48 35.33
CA SER A 199 3.62 4.07 36.04
C SER A 199 3.91 3.47 37.43
N ILE A 200 5.00 2.69 37.54
CA ILE A 200 5.46 2.12 38.82
C ILE A 200 5.89 3.24 39.77
N ILE A 201 6.66 4.21 39.26
CA ILE A 201 7.06 5.40 40.01
C ILE A 201 5.83 6.19 40.47
N MET A 202 4.82 6.38 39.61
CA MET A 202 3.58 7.08 39.99
C MET A 202 2.75 6.35 41.04
N ASN A 203 2.71 5.01 40.99
CA ASN A 203 2.05 4.21 42.01
C ASN A 203 2.76 4.29 43.37
N VAL A 204 4.10 4.30 43.38
CA VAL A 204 4.90 4.48 44.61
C VAL A 204 4.72 5.87 45.21
N ILE A 205 4.74 6.92 44.37
CA ILE A 205 4.55 8.31 44.81
C ILE A 205 3.14 8.51 45.41
N SER A 206 2.11 7.91 44.81
CA SER A 206 0.72 8.06 45.26
C SER A 206 0.45 7.53 46.68
N GLY A 207 1.30 6.63 47.20
CA GLY A 207 1.22 6.11 48.57
C GLY A 207 1.90 6.97 49.65
N MET A 208 2.61 8.04 49.27
CA MET A 208 3.35 8.93 50.19
C MET A 208 2.46 10.08 50.70
N ASP A 209 2.84 10.74 51.80
CA ASP A 209 2.17 11.97 52.23
C ASP A 209 2.41 13.13 51.23
N ARG A 210 1.58 14.18 51.27
CA ARG A 210 1.59 15.23 50.26
C ARG A 210 2.91 16.02 50.19
N VAL A 211 3.62 16.18 51.30
CA VAL A 211 4.91 16.88 51.33
C VAL A 211 5.98 15.99 50.68
N ALA A 212 6.04 14.73 51.08
CA ALA A 212 6.97 13.76 50.50
C ALA A 212 6.71 13.50 49.00
N GLN A 213 5.45 13.51 48.57
CA GLN A 213 5.07 13.45 47.14
C GLN A 213 5.67 14.60 46.34
N VAL A 214 5.50 15.84 46.81
CA VAL A 214 5.98 17.03 46.11
C VAL A 214 7.51 17.02 46.02
N GLU A 215 8.20 16.63 47.10
CA GLU A 215 9.66 16.52 47.11
C GLU A 215 10.19 15.40 46.19
N ALA A 216 9.51 14.24 46.17
CA ALA A 216 9.86 13.12 45.32
C ALA A 216 9.68 13.47 43.83
N ILE A 217 8.53 14.04 43.46
CA ILE A 217 8.25 14.49 42.08
C ILE A 217 9.26 15.56 41.64
N SER A 218 9.53 16.55 42.49
CA SER A 218 10.50 17.60 42.18
C SER A 218 11.92 17.03 42.02
N SER A 219 12.34 16.12 42.89
CA SER A 219 13.66 15.50 42.82
C SER A 219 13.81 14.62 41.58
N TYR A 220 12.74 13.91 41.20
CA TYR A 220 12.70 13.09 39.99
C TYR A 220 12.78 13.93 38.71
N ASN A 221 12.01 15.02 38.63
CA ASN A 221 12.04 15.92 37.49
C ASN A 221 13.40 16.62 37.34
N ASP A 222 14.03 17.01 38.45
CA ASP A 222 15.39 17.56 38.47
C ASP A 222 16.40 16.52 37.95
N LEU A 223 16.29 15.25 38.37
CA LEU A 223 17.13 14.15 37.88
C LEU A 223 16.94 13.89 36.39
N LYS A 224 15.69 13.75 35.95
CA LYS A 224 15.32 13.46 34.56
C LYS A 224 15.83 14.54 33.62
N SER A 225 15.59 15.80 33.96
CA SER A 225 16.02 16.94 33.15
C SER A 225 17.54 17.08 33.15
N GLY A 226 18.18 16.89 34.30
CA GLY A 226 19.64 16.91 34.43
C GLY A 226 20.31 15.81 33.61
N LEU A 227 19.79 14.58 33.68
CA LEU A 227 20.33 13.43 32.96
C LEU A 227 20.14 13.58 31.44
N LYS A 228 18.97 14.05 30.98
CA LYS A 228 18.73 14.34 29.56
C LYS A 228 19.73 15.36 29.02
N ASN A 229 19.88 16.49 29.71
CA ASN A 229 20.85 17.52 29.33
C ASN A 229 22.30 17.04 29.38
N PHE A 230 22.63 16.14 30.31
CA PHE A 230 23.95 15.52 30.36
C PHE A 230 24.18 14.63 29.14
N LEU A 231 23.28 13.70 28.84
CA LEU A 231 23.39 12.76 27.72
C LEU A 231 23.38 13.46 26.36
N ASP A 232 22.60 14.53 26.18
CA ASP A 232 22.54 15.31 24.94
C ASP A 232 23.92 15.91 24.56
N LYS A 233 24.75 16.26 25.55
CA LYS A 233 26.12 16.75 25.32
C LYS A 233 27.01 15.68 24.68
N PHE A 234 26.81 14.41 25.01
CA PHE A 234 27.59 13.30 24.45
C PHE A 234 27.04 12.85 23.10
N ALA A 235 25.72 12.85 22.94
CA ALA A 235 25.07 12.58 21.65
C ALA A 235 25.53 13.56 20.57
N THR A 236 25.62 14.85 20.92
CA THR A 236 26.06 15.91 20.00
C THR A 236 27.57 15.88 19.75
N SER A 237 28.38 15.57 20.77
CA SER A 237 29.85 15.59 20.67
C SER A 237 30.49 14.28 20.20
N LYS A 238 29.69 13.21 20.00
CA LYS A 238 30.14 11.84 19.66
C LYS A 238 31.24 11.30 20.58
N LYS A 239 31.26 11.73 21.85
CA LYS A 239 32.23 11.27 22.86
C LYS A 239 31.70 10.08 23.63
N VAL A 240 32.59 9.14 23.95
CA VAL A 240 32.29 7.97 24.79
C VAL A 240 32.19 8.43 26.26
N ILE A 241 31.12 8.03 26.94
CA ILE A 241 30.88 8.31 28.36
C ILE A 241 31.84 7.48 29.21
N ARG A 242 32.57 8.13 30.12
CA ARG A 242 33.47 7.49 31.08
C ARG A 242 32.91 7.56 32.50
N ARG A 243 33.52 6.80 33.41
CA ARG A 243 33.10 6.75 34.83
C ARG A 243 33.24 8.12 35.51
N GLU A 244 34.26 8.88 35.13
CA GLU A 244 34.55 10.21 35.67
C GLU A 244 33.42 11.19 35.34
N ASP A 245 32.90 11.14 34.11
CA ASP A 245 31.79 11.99 33.65
C ASP A 245 30.51 11.75 34.46
N ILE A 246 30.20 10.48 34.76
CA ILE A 246 29.04 10.10 35.57
C ILE A 246 29.23 10.57 37.02
N SER A 247 30.44 10.41 37.56
CA SER A 247 30.78 10.83 38.92
C SER A 247 30.69 12.34 39.10
N GLU A 248 31.16 13.09 38.10
CA GLU A 248 31.07 14.55 38.04
C GLU A 248 29.61 15.01 38.03
N PHE A 249 28.78 14.45 37.14
CA PHE A 249 27.35 14.76 37.06
C PHE A 249 26.63 14.62 38.41
N PHE A 250 26.78 13.49 39.09
CA PHE A 250 26.13 13.28 40.38
C PHE A 250 26.74 14.15 41.50
N SER A 251 28.01 14.53 41.41
CA SER A 251 28.64 15.44 42.36
C SER A 251 28.08 16.86 42.23
N GLU A 252 27.92 17.38 41.01
CA GLU A 252 27.30 18.67 40.73
C GLU A 252 25.84 18.71 41.17
N MET A 253 25.10 17.63 40.90
CA MET A 253 23.70 17.52 41.26
C MET A 253 23.51 17.56 42.79
N ARG A 254 24.37 16.88 43.55
CA ARG A 254 24.37 16.92 45.03
C ARG A 254 24.76 18.31 45.56
N ALA A 255 25.74 18.96 44.94
CA ALA A 255 26.16 20.31 45.33
C ALA A 255 25.03 21.34 45.14
N LYS A 256 24.32 21.29 44.01
CA LYS A 256 23.15 22.15 43.73
C LYS A 256 22.00 21.92 44.73
N LYS A 257 21.76 20.67 45.15
CA LYS A 257 20.74 20.35 46.16
C LYS A 257 21.08 20.92 47.54
N ARG A 258 22.36 20.91 47.94
CA ARG A 258 22.82 21.53 49.21
C ARG A 258 22.66 23.05 49.21
N GLN A 259 23.05 23.73 48.12
CA GLN A 259 22.88 25.19 47.99
C GLN A 259 21.41 25.65 48.03
N LYS A 260 20.45 24.84 47.54
CA LYS A 260 19.02 25.15 47.65
C LYS A 260 18.51 25.10 49.10
N LEU A 261 19.08 24.22 49.94
CA LEU A 261 18.71 24.07 51.36
C LEU A 261 19.32 25.20 52.22
N ASP A 262 20.52 25.65 51.88
CA ASP A 262 21.21 26.74 52.60
C ASP A 262 20.59 28.13 52.35
N ASN A 263 19.81 28.28 51.27
CA ASN A 263 19.17 29.54 50.85
C ASN A 263 17.69 29.65 51.26
N VAL A 264 17.19 28.81 52.17
CA VAL A 264 15.82 28.93 52.70
C VAL A 264 15.79 30.06 53.74
N PRO A 265 15.09 31.20 53.50
CA PRO A 265 15.00 32.26 54.49
C PRO A 265 14.25 31.74 55.73
N PRO A 266 14.69 32.08 56.96
CA PRO A 266 13.95 31.69 58.15
C PRO A 266 12.55 32.30 58.10
N TYR A 267 11.54 31.43 58.17
CA TYR A 267 10.14 31.79 58.15
C TYR A 267 9.83 32.69 59.36
N MET A 268 9.76 34.01 59.16
CA MET A 268 9.13 34.91 60.11
C MET A 268 7.65 35.02 59.74
N CYS A 269 6.80 34.26 60.43
CA CYS A 269 5.37 34.54 60.45
C CYS A 269 5.06 35.30 61.76
N ARG A 270 4.45 36.49 61.63
CA ARG A 270 3.79 37.22 62.72
C ARG A 270 2.29 36.97 62.63
#